data_AF-A0A2E0WS25-F1
#
_entry.id   AF-A0A2E0WS25-F1
#
_cell.length_a   1.000
_cell.length_b   1.000
_cell.length_c   1.000
_cell.angle_alpha   90.00
_cell.angle_beta   90.00
_cell.angle_gamma   90.00
#
_symmetry.space_group_name_H-M   'P 1'
#
loop_
_entity.id
_entity.type
_entity.pdbx_description
1 polymer ?
#
loop_
_entity_poly.entity_id
_entity_poly.type
_entity_poly.pdbx_seq_one_letter_code
_entity_poly.pdbx_strand_id
1 'polypeptide(L)' 'MSRGYQMSRTWVDDPDVYMRCQIVADKLLTALESHNESLGMMMSAYLLKRMPGIRTVHLNLEGDMTEHDFDVA' A
#
# COMPACT_ATOMS: atom_id res chain seq x y z
N MET A 1 -3.89 -4.89 -10.47
CA MET A 1 -4.76 -3.73 -10.22
C MET A 1 -5.18 -3.04 -11.50
N SER A 2 -5.18 -3.72 -12.65
CA SER A 2 -5.51 -3.15 -13.97
C SER A 2 -6.99 -3.34 -14.36
N ARG A 3 -7.85 -3.72 -13.41
CA ARG A 3 -9.29 -3.94 -13.61
C ARG A 3 -10.11 -3.12 -12.61
N GLY A 4 -9.57 -1.99 -12.20
CA GLY A 4 -10.05 -1.23 -11.05
C GLY A 4 -9.71 -1.86 -9.69
N TYR A 5 -9.93 -1.06 -8.65
CA TYR A 5 -9.80 -1.45 -7.26
C TYR A 5 -10.78 -0.65 -6.41
N GLN A 6 -11.41 -1.31 -5.43
CA GLN A 6 -12.17 -0.62 -4.40
C GLN A 6 -11.18 -0.05 -3.38
N MET A 7 -10.97 1.26 -3.42
CA MET A 7 -10.15 1.99 -2.47
C MET A 7 -11.03 2.65 -1.42
N SER A 8 -11.07 2.03 -0.23
CA SER A 8 -11.97 2.42 0.86
C SER A 8 -13.44 2.47 0.38
N ARG A 9 -14.04 3.66 0.37
CA ARG A 9 -15.43 3.88 -0.06
C ARG A 9 -15.58 4.18 -1.55
N THR A 10 -14.48 4.27 -2.28
CA THR A 10 -14.46 4.73 -3.67
C THR A 10 -13.94 3.64 -4.59
N TRP A 11 -14.59 3.46 -5.74
CA TRP A 11 -14.06 2.62 -6.81
C TRP A 11 -13.15 3.44 -7.72
N VAL A 12 -11.95 2.93 -8.01
CA VAL A 12 -10.97 3.56 -8.90
C VAL A 12 -10.68 2.61 -10.05
N ASP A 13 -10.98 3.02 -11.29
CA ASP A 13 -10.88 2.15 -12.47
C ASP A 13 -9.44 1.83 -12.91
N ASP A 14 -8.54 2.81 -12.84
CA ASP A 14 -7.11 2.60 -13.07
C ASP A 14 -6.30 3.36 -12.01
N PRO A 15 -6.02 2.74 -10.85
CA PRO A 15 -5.23 3.38 -9.82
C PRO A 15 -3.82 3.62 -10.34
N ASP A 16 -3.30 4.82 -10.14
CA ASP A 16 -1.95 5.20 -10.52
C ASP A 16 -0.88 4.52 -9.64
N VAL A 17 0.39 4.88 -9.82
CA VAL A 17 1.49 4.28 -9.04
C VAL A 17 1.35 4.57 -7.54
N TYR A 18 0.94 5.79 -7.17
CA TYR A 18 0.80 6.18 -5.76
C TYR A 18 -0.35 5.40 -5.11
N MET A 19 -1.52 5.39 -5.75
CA MET A 19 -2.70 4.65 -5.31
C MET A 19 -2.43 3.14 -5.21
N ARG A 20 -1.67 2.57 -6.16
CA ARG A 20 -1.24 1.16 -6.08
C ARG A 20 -0.32 0.92 -4.89
N CYS A 21 0.56 1.86 -4.55
CA CYS A 21 1.38 1.77 -3.35
C CYS A 21 0.51 1.84 -2.09
N GLN A 22 -0.52 2.69 -2.04
CA GLN A 22 -1.48 2.73 -0.93
C GLN A 22 -2.22 1.41 -0.73
N ILE A 23 -2.68 0.78 -1.81
CA ILE A 23 -3.30 -0.56 -1.74
C ILE A 23 -2.30 -1.61 -1.23
N VAL A 24 -1.02 -1.50 -1.60
CA VAL A 24 0.02 -2.41 -1.11
C VAL A 24 0.38 -2.13 0.36
N ALA A 25 0.36 -0.87 0.80
CA ALA A 25 0.55 -0.48 2.18
C ALA A 25 -0.57 -1.03 3.08
N ASP A 26 -1.81 -1.01 2.59
CA ASP A 26 -2.96 -1.63 3.26
C ASP A 26 -2.78 -3.14 3.45
N LYS A 27 -2.30 -3.83 2.40
CA LYS A 27 -1.97 -5.27 2.48
C LYS A 27 -0.79 -5.54 3.40
N LEU A 28 0.19 -4.64 3.44
CA LEU A 28 1.31 -4.71 4.37
C LEU A 28 0.81 -4.59 5.82
N LEU A 29 -0.10 -3.66 6.10
CA LEU A 29 -0.73 -3.53 7.42
C LEU A 29 -1.43 -4.83 7.83
N THR A 30 -2.28 -5.40 6.96
CA THR A 30 -2.91 -6.70 7.24
C THR A 30 -1.88 -7.82 7.48
N ALA A 31 -0.78 -7.84 6.73
CA ALA A 31 0.28 -8.83 6.90
C ALA A 31 0.98 -8.69 8.27
N LEU A 32 1.18 -7.46 8.74
CA LEU A 32 1.75 -7.18 10.06
C LEU A 32 0.80 -7.62 11.17
N GLU A 33 -0.49 -7.26 11.09
CA GLU A 33 -1.51 -7.63 12.07
C GLU A 33 -1.72 -9.15 12.15
N SER A 34 -1.60 -9.84 11.02
CA SER A 34 -1.71 -11.30 10.95
C SER A 34 -0.39 -12.04 11.17
N HIS A 35 0.71 -11.34 11.47
CA HIS A 35 2.06 -11.88 11.61
C HIS A 35 2.51 -12.74 10.41
N ASN A 36 2.05 -12.38 9.20
CA ASN A 36 2.43 -13.05 7.96
C ASN A 36 3.68 -12.39 7.36
N GLU A 37 4.85 -12.77 7.88
CA GLU A 37 6.14 -12.19 7.48
C GLU A 37 6.42 -12.34 5.98
N SER A 38 6.04 -13.47 5.37
CA SER A 38 6.27 -13.71 3.94
C SER A 38 5.49 -12.74 3.06
N LEU A 39 4.23 -12.49 3.40
CA LEU A 39 3.42 -11.49 2.71
C LEU A 39 3.95 -10.08 2.96
N GLY A 40 4.31 -9.76 4.21
CA GLY A 40 4.87 -8.47 4.58
C GLY A 40 6.13 -8.14 3.76
N MET A 41 7.09 -9.07 3.71
CA MET A 41 8.31 -8.92 2.92
C MET A 41 8.03 -8.68 1.43
N MET A 42 7.06 -9.40 0.86
CA MET A 42 6.69 -9.23 -0.54
C MET A 42 6.07 -7.84 -0.81
N MET A 43 5.23 -7.34 0.10
CA MET A 43 4.62 -6.01 -0.03
C MET A 43 5.67 -4.91 0.14
N SER A 44 6.59 -5.04 1.10
CA SER A 44 7.73 -4.12 1.24
C SER A 44 8.60 -4.08 -0.02
N ALA A 45 8.91 -5.25 -0.61
CA ALA A 45 9.67 -5.31 -1.86
C ALA A 45 8.94 -4.65 -3.04
N TYR A 46 7.60 -4.77 -3.10
CA TYR A 46 6.81 -4.09 -4.11
C TYR A 46 6.91 -2.56 -3.96
N LEU A 47 6.78 -2.03 -2.74
CA LEU A 47 6.88 -0.59 -2.46
C LEU A 47 8.24 -0.04 -2.90
N LEU A 48 9.34 -0.68 -2.49
CA LEU A 48 10.70 -0.31 -2.90
C LEU A 48 10.89 -0.30 -4.42
N LYS A 49 10.25 -1.24 -5.13
CA LYS A 49 10.35 -1.34 -6.59
C LYS A 49 9.54 -0.27 -7.33
N ARG A 50 8.37 0.11 -6.80
CA ARG A 50 7.42 1.02 -7.48
C ARG A 50 7.60 2.47 -7.07
N MET A 51 8.18 2.73 -5.91
CA MET A 51 8.50 4.06 -5.41
C MET A 51 9.99 4.12 -5.04
N PRO A 52 10.90 4.24 -6.04
CA PRO A 52 12.32 4.34 -5.78
C PRO A 52 12.64 5.52 -4.87
N GLY A 53 13.45 5.31 -3.84
CA GLY A 53 13.80 6.35 -2.85
C GLY A 53 12.85 6.44 -1.67
N ILE A 54 11.81 5.60 -1.58
CA ILE A 54 10.98 5.51 -0.39
C ILE A 54 11.82 5.16 0.85
N ARG A 55 11.62 5.90 1.93
CA ARG A 55 12.32 5.73 3.22
C ARG A 55 11.38 5.22 4.31
N THR A 56 10.16 5.76 4.36
CA THR A 56 9.18 5.47 5.40
C THR A 56 7.81 5.26 4.78
N VAL A 57 7.03 4.36 5.37
CA VAL A 57 5.61 4.16 5.08
C VAL A 57 4.84 4.48 6.36
N HIS A 58 3.97 5.47 6.33
CA HIS A 58 3.08 5.82 7.43
C HIS A 58 1.74 5.10 7.22
N LEU A 59 1.52 4.04 8.01
CA LEU A 59 0.31 3.22 7.91
C LEU A 59 -0.84 3.85 8.70
N ASN A 60 -1.97 4.08 8.04
CA ASN A 60 -3.21 4.49 8.68
C ASN A 60 -3.91 3.27 9.30
N LEU A 61 -4.23 3.34 10.59
CA LEU A 61 -4.90 2.27 11.35
C LEU A 61 -6.42 2.46 11.48
N GLU A 62 -6.97 3.58 11.03
CA GLU A 62 -8.39 3.94 11.10
C GLU A 62 -9.21 3.32 9.95
N GLY A 63 -8.55 2.67 9.00
CA GLY A 63 -9.17 1.85 7.97
C GLY A 63 -9.46 2.55 6.64
N ASP A 64 -8.98 3.78 6.45
CA ASP A 64 -8.96 4.42 5.13
C ASP A 64 -7.60 4.19 4.45
N MET A 65 -7.58 3.31 3.44
CA MET A 65 -6.35 3.00 2.71
C MET A 65 -5.80 4.20 1.93
N THR A 66 -6.62 5.21 1.64
CA THR A 66 -6.19 6.42 0.91
C THR A 66 -5.40 7.38 1.80
N GLU A 67 -5.33 7.12 3.09
CA GLU A 67 -4.58 7.92 4.06
C GLU A 67 -3.22 7.29 4.43
N HIS A 68 -2.85 6.16 3.82
CA HIS A 68 -1.47 5.68 3.86
C HIS A 68 -0.55 6.67 3.12
N ASP A 69 0.54 7.08 3.76
CA ASP A 69 1.46 8.10 3.25
C ASP A 69 2.91 7.60 3.18
N PHE A 70 3.73 8.24 2.35
CA PHE A 70 5.07 7.77 2.00
C PHE A 70 6.09 8.91 2.01
N ASP A 71 7.15 8.74 2.80
CA ASP A 71 8.31 9.63 2.74
C ASP A 71 9.28 9.16 1.66
N VAL A 72 9.55 10.01 0.67
CA VAL A 72 10.48 9.75 -0.43
C VAL A 72 11.68 10.70 -0.36
N ALA A 73 12.87 10.17 -0.62
CA ALA A 73 14.16 10.86 -0.60
C ALA A 73 14.35 11.89 -1.72
#